data_AF-A0A157ZXQ8-F1
#
_entry.id   AF-A0A157ZXQ8-F1
#
_cell.length_a   1.000
_cell.length_b   1.000
_cell.length_c   1.000
_cell.angle_alpha   90.00
_cell.angle_beta   90.00
_cell.angle_gamma   90.00
#
_symmetry.space_group_name_H-M   'P 1'
#
loop_
_entity.id
_entity.type
_entity.pdbx_description
1 polymer ?
#
loop_
_entity_poly.entity_id
_entity_poly.type
_entity_poly.pdbx_seq_one_letter_code
_entity_poly.pdbx_strand_id
1 'polypeptide(L)' 'MPEGKRAGERCVQLDDDLRCRIFGDPRRPACCGGLQPSVEMCGETREQAMVWIERLERLTQPH' A
#
# COMPACT_ATOMS: atom_id res chain seq x y z
N MET A 1 7.45 -0.82 13.19
CA MET A 1 6.20 -0.06 13.46
C MET A 1 5.24 -1.02 14.14
N PRO A 2 5.26 -1.10 15.48
CA PRO A 2 4.45 -2.07 16.23
C PRO A 2 2.93 -1.91 15.99
N GLU A 3 2.49 -0.67 15.76
CA GLU A 3 1.07 -0.31 15.57
C GLU A 3 0.71 -0.01 14.11
N GLY A 4 1.61 -0.32 13.17
CA GLY A 4 1.42 0.05 11.76
C GLY A 4 1.52 1.56 11.50
N LYS A 5 1.13 1.97 10.30
CA LYS A 5 1.05 3.39 9.90
C LYS A 5 -0.41 3.86 10.02
N ARG A 6 -0.67 5.14 10.24
CA ARG A 6 -2.04 5.67 10.20
C ARG A 6 -2.55 5.66 8.76
N ALA A 7 -3.87 5.61 8.60
CA ALA A 7 -4.51 5.76 7.29
C ALA A 7 -4.11 7.10 6.66
N GLY A 8 -3.88 7.11 5.34
CA GLY A 8 -3.42 8.30 4.61
C GLY A 8 -1.94 8.67 4.80
N GLU A 9 -1.22 8.10 5.77
CA GLU A 9 0.19 8.45 5.97
C GLU A 9 1.12 7.68 5.01
N ARG A 10 2.15 8.37 4.50
CA ARG A 10 3.23 7.76 3.71
C ARG A 10 4.06 6.85 4.62
N CYS A 11 4.39 5.66 4.15
CA CYS A 11 5.25 4.75 4.90
C CYS A 11 6.69 5.30 4.97
N VAL A 12 7.27 5.36 6.17
CA VAL A 12 8.64 5.86 6.41
C VAL A 12 9.74 5.07 5.69
N GLN A 13 9.43 3.81 5.33
CA GLN A 13 10.35 2.92 4.62
C GLN A 13 10.32 3.09 3.10
N LEU A 14 9.52 4.03 2.57
CA LEU A 14 9.53 4.36 1.14
C LEU A 14 10.67 5.34 0.83
N ASP A 15 11.40 5.06 -0.24
CA ASP A 15 12.29 6.03 -0.87
C ASP A 15 11.51 7.00 -1.78
N ASP A 16 12.24 7.88 -2.46
CA ASP A 16 11.68 8.93 -3.31
C ASP A 16 11.06 8.37 -4.60
N ASP A 17 11.48 7.18 -5.01
CA ASP A 17 10.91 6.42 -6.13
C ASP A 17 9.74 5.51 -5.69
N LEU A 18 9.26 5.65 -4.45
CA LEU A 18 8.20 4.83 -3.85
C LEU A 18 8.54 3.33 -3.75
N ARG A 19 9.83 2.98 -3.70
CA ARG A 19 10.29 1.61 -3.43
C ARG A 19 10.48 1.40 -1.93
N CYS A 20 10.21 0.19 -1.46
CA CYS A 20 10.41 -0.15 -0.06
C CYS A 20 11.89 -0.45 0.22
N ARG A 21 12.51 0.34 1.10
CA ARG A 21 13.93 0.19 1.50
C ARG A 21 14.25 -1.14 2.19
N ILE A 22 13.24 -1.81 2.73
CA ILE A 22 13.35 -3.11 3.41
C ILE A 22 12.66 -4.24 2.63
N PHE A 23 12.56 -4.11 1.29
CA PHE A 23 11.98 -5.15 0.45
C PHE A 23 12.81 -6.46 0.55
N GLY A 24 12.16 -7.56 0.96
CA GLY A 24 12.82 -8.86 1.16
C GLY A 24 13.46 -9.05 2.53
N ASP A 25 13.51 -8.01 3.37
CA ASP A 25 14.01 -8.08 4.73
C ASP A 25 12.95 -8.70 5.67
N PRO A 26 13.32 -9.60 6.61
CA PRO A 26 12.39 -10.17 7.58
C PRO A 26 11.65 -9.16 8.45
N ARG A 27 12.17 -7.93 8.60
CA ARG A 27 11.52 -6.84 9.33
C ARG A 27 10.38 -6.18 8.55
N ARG A 28 10.23 -6.47 7.25
CA ARG A 28 9.11 -5.97 6.45
C ARG A 28 7.79 -6.53 7.01
N PRO A 29 6.82 -5.68 7.39
CA PRO A 29 5.56 -6.17 7.95
C PRO A 29 4.84 -7.11 6.98
N ALA A 30 4.29 -8.20 7.51
CA ALA A 30 3.59 -9.21 6.70
C ALA A 30 2.44 -8.62 5.87
N CYS A 31 1.72 -7.63 6.41
CA CYS A 31 0.65 -6.94 5.68
C CYS A 31 1.15 -6.22 4.41
N CYS A 32 2.41 -5.74 4.39
CA CYS A 32 3.01 -5.10 3.21
C CYS A 32 3.32 -6.09 2.08
N GLY A 33 3.34 -7.40 2.36
CA GLY A 33 3.44 -8.46 1.35
C GLY A 33 2.12 -9.19 1.09
N GLY A 34 1.10 -8.97 1.92
CA GLY A 34 -0.19 -9.66 1.81
C GLY A 34 -1.06 -9.17 0.66
N LEU A 35 -0.97 -7.88 0.29
CA LEU A 35 -1.67 -7.33 -0.87
C LEU A 35 -0.80 -7.50 -2.12
N GLN A 36 -1.22 -8.38 -3.03
CA GLN A 36 -0.53 -8.64 -4.29
C GLN A 36 -1.08 -7.77 -5.43
N PRO A 37 -0.22 -7.29 -6.34
CA PRO A 37 -0.67 -6.54 -7.52
C PRO A 37 -1.57 -7.40 -8.41
N SER A 38 -2.63 -6.81 -8.96
CA SER A 38 -3.51 -7.44 -9.94
C SER A 38 -3.81 -6.46 -11.07
N VAL A 39 -4.12 -6.97 -12.26
CA VAL A 39 -4.46 -6.12 -13.43
C VAL A 39 -5.67 -5.23 -13.12
N GLU A 40 -6.68 -5.76 -12.43
CA GLU A 40 -7.86 -5.00 -12.02
C GLU A 40 -7.52 -3.84 -11.08
N MET A 41 -6.60 -4.06 -10.13
CA MET A 41 -6.18 -3.03 -9.18
C MET A 41 -5.23 -2.02 -9.82
N CYS A 42 -4.28 -2.46 -10.63
CA CYS A 42 -3.21 -1.59 -11.12
C CYS A 42 -3.60 -0.80 -12.37
N GLY A 43 -4.50 -1.33 -13.21
CA GLY A 43 -4.82 -0.73 -14.50
C GLY A 43 -3.57 -0.52 -15.37
N GLU A 44 -3.64 0.47 -16.25
CA GLU A 44 -2.55 0.88 -17.14
C GLU A 44 -1.79 2.11 -16.64
N THR A 45 -2.40 2.90 -15.74
CA THR A 45 -1.81 4.12 -15.20
C THR A 45 -1.92 4.18 -13.69
N ARG A 46 -1.03 4.97 -13.07
CA ARG A 46 -1.05 5.22 -11.63
C ARG A 46 -2.39 5.80 -11.17
N GLU A 47 -2.99 6.68 -11.96
CA GLU A 47 -4.27 7.33 -11.66
C GLU A 47 -5.40 6.30 -11.57
N GLN A 48 -5.43 5.32 -12.49
CA GLN A 48 -6.39 4.22 -12.44
C GLN A 48 -6.22 3.39 -11.17
N ALA A 49 -4.97 3.07 -10.80
CA ALA A 49 -4.69 2.34 -9.57
C ALA A 49 -5.16 3.09 -8.32
N MET A 50 -4.93 4.40 -8.27
CA MET A 50 -5.34 5.22 -7.14
C MET A 50 -6.87 5.29 -7.01
N VAL A 51 -7.61 5.43 -8.12
CA VAL A 51 -9.08 5.40 -8.10
C VAL A 51 -9.62 4.09 -7.54
N TRP A 52 -8.99 2.96 -7.89
CA TRP A 52 -9.35 1.65 -7.38
C TRP A 52 -9.07 1.53 -5.87
N ILE A 53 -7.89 1.97 -5.42
CA ILE A 53 -7.51 1.95 -3.99
C ILE A 53 -8.46 2.83 -3.16
N GLU A 54 -8.76 4.05 -3.60
CA GLU A 54 -9.71 4.95 -2.92
C GLU A 54 -11.12 4.36 -2.81
N ARG A 55 -11.55 3.62 -3.84
CA ARG A 55 -12.83 2.90 -3.79
C ARG A 55 -12.81 1.84 -2.69
N LEU A 56 -11.74 1.05 -2.60
CA LEU A 56 -11.62 0.07 -1.52
C LEU A 56 -11.60 0.73 -0.15
N GLU A 57 -10.82 1.78 0.03
CA GLU A 57 -10.73 2.49 1.30
C GLU A 57 -12.10 3.00 1.77
N ARG A 58 -12.95 3.51 0.87
CA ARG A 58 -14.33 3.91 1.19
C ARG A 58 -15.21 2.72 1.58
N LEU A 59 -15.06 1.58 0.91
CA LEU A 59 -15.88 0.38 1.17
C LEU A 59 -15.49 -0.34 2.47
N THR A 60 -14.24 -0.16 2.94
CA THR A 60 -13.70 -0.83 4.13
C THR A 60 -13.51 0.12 5.31
N GLN A 61 -14.10 1.31 5.29
CA GLN A 61 -14.06 2.22 6.43
C GLN A 61 -14.67 1.53 7.66
N PRO A 62 -13.99 1.58 8.82
CA PRO A 62 -14.56 1.11 10.06
C PRO A 62 -15.78 1.95 10.45
N HIS A 63 -16.78 1.30 11.05
CA HIS A 63 -17.96 1.96 11.63
C HIS A 63 -17.65 2.62 12.98
#